data_AF-A0A1B7ULN3-F1
#
_entry.id   AF-A0A1B7ULN3-F1
#
_cell.length_a   1.000
_cell.length_b   1.000
_cell.length_c   1.000
_cell.angle_alpha   90.00
_cell.angle_beta   90.00
_cell.angle_gamma   90.00
#
_symmetry.space_group_name_H-M   'P 1'
#
loop_
_entity.id
_entity.type
_entity.pdbx_description
1 polymer ?
#
loop_
_entity_poly.entity_id
_entity_poly.type
_entity_poly.pdbx_seq_one_letter_code
_entity_poly.pdbx_strand_id
1 'polypeptide(L)'
;MYSVSQEFEKKFLSFVAAFIFATAFLLIDWEALQGIRFEDRGIYFYMFQGKPDVEVDFSKETFFFFLFNEQLWNKGVRWLNTSVGLSLNEIFGAVTFLTAFSYSYFIASRVGLLGIIFLINPIFVDLACSQLRMAAAMVLLLFAYNVKVRFLIFLLVCAAFFIHTATFLFAFIAFAVYLVIKWSEKYEFQNIVSCMLLVFTGFLVALTVGPLRGWILGYLGDRRVNYDVDASNWSYASIWVFILAMCYFQERRFFRDYSNAIAVTFLSVFVFCTVFSVYGLRFLSAALPFIFVSLFRFGSVEKPLVILTFMAFSIVQWIYWVR
;
A
#
# COMPACT_ATOMS: atom_id res chain seq x y z
N MET A 1 16.85 -16.13 -21.97
CA MET A 1 16.57 -17.17 -20.95
C MET A 1 17.69 -17.05 -19.94
N TYR A 2 17.44 -16.49 -18.75
CA TYR A 2 18.47 -16.37 -17.71
C TYR A 2 18.78 -17.76 -17.15
N SER A 3 20.05 -18.06 -16.87
CA SER A 3 20.40 -19.30 -16.17
C SER A 3 19.85 -19.25 -14.73
N VAL A 4 19.53 -20.42 -14.16
CA VAL A 4 18.98 -20.51 -12.78
C VAL A 4 19.88 -19.81 -11.76
N SER A 5 21.20 -19.80 -11.98
CA SER A 5 22.17 -19.06 -11.16
C SER A 5 21.97 -17.54 -11.23
N GLN A 6 21.74 -16.97 -12.42
CA GLN A 6 21.52 -15.54 -12.60
C GLN A 6 20.23 -15.04 -11.92
N GLU A 7 19.17 -15.85 -11.94
CA GLU A 7 17.93 -15.50 -11.24
C GLU A 7 18.11 -15.53 -9.71
N PHE A 8 18.84 -16.53 -9.20
CA PHE A 8 19.19 -16.63 -7.78
C PHE A 8 20.07 -15.46 -7.33
N GLU A 9 21.14 -15.14 -8.08
CA GLU A 9 22.02 -14.01 -7.80
C GLU A 9 21.26 -12.68 -7.76
N LYS A 10 20.37 -12.43 -8.73
CA LYS A 10 19.53 -11.23 -8.73
C LYS A 10 18.65 -11.14 -7.48
N LYS A 11 18.01 -12.24 -7.09
CA LYS A 11 17.14 -12.31 -5.91
C LYS A 11 17.92 -12.12 -4.62
N PHE A 12 19.08 -12.77 -4.51
CA PHE A 12 19.98 -12.64 -3.38
C PHE A 12 20.50 -11.20 -3.23
N LEU A 13 20.96 -10.59 -4.32
CA LEU A 13 21.40 -9.20 -4.31
C LEU A 13 20.25 -8.25 -3.92
N SER A 14 19.05 -8.49 -4.44
CA SER A 14 17.85 -7.74 -4.08
C SER A 14 17.51 -7.86 -2.60
N PHE A 15 17.67 -9.07 -2.03
CA PHE A 15 17.47 -9.33 -0.61
C PHE A 15 18.48 -8.56 0.25
N VAL A 16 19.77 -8.65 -0.08
CA VAL A 16 20.83 -7.94 0.66
C VAL A 16 20.64 -6.43 0.59
N ALA A 17 20.36 -5.89 -0.60
CA ALA A 17 20.11 -4.46 -0.77
C ALA A 17 18.87 -3.98 -0.01
N ALA A 18 17.79 -4.77 -0.03
CA ALA A 18 16.57 -4.48 0.73
C ALA A 18 16.82 -4.49 2.24
N PHE A 19 17.63 -5.44 2.73
CA PHE A 19 18.03 -5.50 4.14
C PHE A 19 18.84 -4.28 4.55
N ILE A 20 19.88 -3.94 3.77
CA ILE A 20 20.71 -2.75 4.01
C ILE A 20 19.85 -1.48 4.01
N PHE A 21 18.97 -1.33 3.02
CA PHE A 21 18.06 -0.20 2.93
C PHE A 21 17.14 -0.12 4.15
N ALA A 22 16.52 -1.23 4.55
CA ALA A 22 15.60 -1.26 5.69
C ALA A 22 16.32 -0.93 7.02
N THR A 23 17.54 -1.43 7.20
CA THR A 23 18.37 -1.08 8.37
C THR A 23 18.71 0.41 8.36
N ALA A 24 19.20 0.95 7.24
CA ALA A 24 19.50 2.37 7.11
C ALA A 24 18.25 3.24 7.34
N PHE A 25 17.10 2.83 6.80
CA PHE A 25 15.83 3.50 6.96
C PHE A 25 15.37 3.55 8.43
N LEU A 26 15.55 2.46 9.18
CA LEU A 26 15.19 2.42 10.61
C LEU A 26 16.09 3.30 11.48
N LEU A 27 17.36 3.47 11.10
CA LEU A 27 18.33 4.27 11.85
C LEU A 27 18.12 5.79 11.72
N ILE A 28 17.32 6.22 10.74
CA ILE A 28 17.01 7.63 10.53
C ILE A 28 15.91 8.05 11.52
N ASP A 29 16.16 9.12 12.26
CA ASP A 29 15.14 9.77 13.10
C ASP A 29 14.21 10.63 12.24
N TRP A 30 13.21 9.97 11.65
CA TRP A 30 12.23 10.63 10.79
C TRP A 30 11.41 11.70 11.52
N GLU A 31 11.14 11.54 12.82
CA GLU A 31 10.39 12.53 13.60
C GLU A 31 11.24 13.79 13.82
N ALA A 32 12.54 13.63 14.10
CA ALA A 32 13.47 14.76 14.18
C ALA A 32 13.64 15.48 12.84
N LEU A 33 13.64 14.74 11.72
CA LEU A 33 13.71 15.34 10.38
C LEU A 33 12.44 16.10 10.00
N GLN A 34 11.27 15.61 10.40
CA GLN A 34 9.99 16.28 10.14
C GLN A 34 9.76 17.47 11.09
N GLY A 35 10.39 17.47 12.26
CA GLY A 35 10.17 18.46 13.31
C GLY A 35 8.86 18.27 14.08
N ILE A 36 8.07 17.25 13.75
CA ILE A 36 6.80 16.89 14.41
C ILE A 36 6.73 15.38 14.66
N ARG A 37 5.95 15.00 15.69
CA ARG A 37 5.67 13.58 15.96
C ARG A 37 4.58 13.06 15.06
N PHE A 38 4.70 11.81 14.63
CA PHE A 38 3.65 11.14 13.88
C PHE A 38 2.39 10.92 14.74
N GLU A 39 1.30 11.61 14.41
CA GLU A 39 0.05 11.64 15.18
C GLU A 39 -0.55 10.23 15.39
N ASP A 40 -0.69 9.45 14.32
CA ASP A 40 -1.24 8.08 14.39
C ASP A 40 -0.39 7.18 15.29
N ARG A 41 0.95 7.33 15.24
CA ARG A 41 1.89 6.60 16.11
C ARG A 41 1.66 6.96 17.57
N GLY A 42 1.52 8.24 17.89
CA GLY A 42 1.21 8.73 19.23
C GLY A 42 -0.11 8.18 19.78
N ILE A 43 -1.14 8.08 18.93
CA ILE A 43 -2.43 7.48 19.29
C ILE A 43 -2.26 6.00 19.68
N TYR A 44 -1.47 5.22 18.93
CA TYR A 44 -1.21 3.82 19.30
C TYR A 44 -0.44 3.70 20.62
N PHE A 45 0.55 4.56 20.87
CA PHE A 45 1.24 4.60 22.16
C PHE A 45 0.25 4.76 23.31
N TYR A 46 -0.62 5.78 23.22
CA TYR A 46 -1.63 6.02 24.24
C TYR A 46 -2.62 4.84 24.39
N MET A 47 -3.05 4.27 23.28
CA MET A 47 -4.01 3.15 23.26
C MET A 47 -3.45 1.90 23.97
N PHE A 48 -2.19 1.55 23.71
CA PHE A 48 -1.58 0.33 24.25
C PHE A 48 -0.93 0.52 25.62
N GLN A 49 -0.68 1.76 26.07
CA GLN A 49 -0.20 2.05 27.42
C GLN A 49 -1.32 2.25 28.46
N GLY A 50 -2.48 2.77 28.06
CA GLY A 50 -3.42 3.37 29.02
C GLY A 50 -4.84 2.80 29.08
N LYS A 51 -5.27 1.91 28.18
CA LYS A 51 -6.64 1.37 28.20
C LYS A 51 -6.66 -0.16 28.31
N PRO A 52 -7.34 -0.73 29.34
CA PRO A 52 -7.71 -2.13 29.30
C PRO A 52 -8.61 -2.39 28.08
N ASP A 53 -8.55 -3.62 27.57
CA ASP A 53 -9.33 -4.00 26.41
C ASP A 53 -10.82 -3.68 26.63
N VAL A 54 -11.50 -3.23 25.57
CA VAL A 54 -12.90 -3.62 25.45
C VAL A 54 -12.84 -5.08 25.04
N GLU A 55 -12.69 -5.97 26.02
CA GLU A 55 -12.78 -7.41 25.78
C GLU A 55 -14.19 -7.67 25.30
N VAL A 56 -14.33 -7.82 23.99
CA VAL A 56 -15.60 -8.26 23.42
C VAL A 56 -15.54 -9.77 23.43
N ASP A 57 -16.30 -10.37 24.34
CA ASP A 57 -16.49 -11.80 24.34
C ASP A 57 -17.01 -12.27 22.99
N PHE A 58 -16.42 -13.36 22.49
CA PHE A 58 -16.84 -13.94 21.23
C PHE A 58 -18.22 -14.59 21.40
N SER A 59 -19.23 -14.00 20.77
CA SER A 59 -20.60 -14.50 20.69
C SER A 59 -21.08 -14.46 19.23
N LYS A 60 -22.17 -15.17 18.92
CA LYS A 60 -22.77 -15.11 17.58
C LYS A 60 -23.20 -13.69 17.20
N GLU A 61 -23.56 -12.87 18.19
CA GLU A 61 -23.99 -11.49 18.02
C GLU A 61 -22.80 -10.55 17.81
N THR A 62 -21.65 -10.84 18.43
CA THR A 62 -20.42 -10.06 18.29
C THR A 62 -19.50 -10.55 17.16
N PHE A 63 -19.87 -11.60 16.42
CA PHE A 63 -19.05 -12.18 15.35
C PHE A 63 -18.61 -11.14 14.31
N PHE A 64 -19.54 -10.35 13.78
CA PHE A 64 -19.23 -9.29 12.83
C PHE A 64 -18.39 -8.18 13.49
N PHE A 65 -18.69 -7.84 14.73
CA PHE A 65 -17.90 -6.87 15.50
C PHE A 65 -16.46 -7.35 15.70
N PHE A 66 -16.26 -8.64 15.96
CA PHE A 66 -14.95 -9.26 16.12
C PHE A 66 -14.17 -9.26 14.79
N LEU A 67 -14.85 -9.55 13.68
CA LEU A 67 -14.28 -9.56 12.33
C LEU A 67 -13.76 -8.19 11.89
N PHE A 68 -14.48 -7.10 12.22
CA PHE A 68 -14.17 -5.73 11.78
C PHE A 68 -13.36 -4.89 12.78
N ASN A 69 -13.07 -5.40 13.99
CA ASN A 69 -12.29 -4.68 15.01
C ASN A 69 -10.78 -4.94 14.99
N GLU A 70 -10.24 -5.47 13.88
CA GLU A 70 -8.79 -5.59 13.67
C GLU A 70 -8.10 -6.32 14.85
N GLN A 71 -8.71 -7.42 15.28
CA GLN A 71 -8.37 -8.13 16.52
C GLN A 71 -6.94 -8.67 16.54
N LEU A 72 -6.41 -9.10 15.39
CA LEU A 72 -5.05 -9.63 15.32
C LEU A 72 -4.01 -8.53 15.57
N TRP A 73 -4.27 -7.30 15.11
CA TRP A 73 -3.41 -6.16 15.43
C TRP A 73 -3.43 -5.86 16.94
N ASN A 74 -4.62 -5.67 17.51
CA ASN A 74 -4.76 -5.27 18.90
C ASN A 74 -4.19 -6.32 19.87
N LYS A 75 -4.61 -7.59 19.71
CA LYS A 75 -4.14 -8.70 20.55
C LYS A 75 -2.66 -9.00 20.32
N GLY A 76 -2.21 -8.93 19.06
CA GLY A 76 -0.81 -9.19 18.70
C GLY A 76 0.15 -8.18 19.33
N VAL A 77 -0.12 -6.88 19.19
CA VAL A 77 0.73 -5.82 19.78
C VAL A 77 0.74 -5.90 21.30
N ARG A 78 -0.43 -6.11 21.93
CA ARG A 78 -0.51 -6.26 23.39
C ARG A 78 0.25 -7.50 23.88
N TRP A 79 0.09 -8.64 23.22
CA TRP A 79 0.79 -9.87 23.60
C TRP A 79 2.32 -9.70 23.51
N LEU A 80 2.83 -9.05 22.46
CA LEU A 80 4.25 -8.71 22.34
C LEU A 80 4.72 -7.79 23.46
N ASN A 81 3.89 -6.81 23.85
CA ASN A 81 4.25 -5.86 24.91
C ASN A 81 4.19 -6.48 26.32
N THR A 82 3.10 -7.18 26.66
CA THR A 82 2.86 -7.67 28.03
C THR A 82 3.43 -9.05 28.29
N SER A 83 3.37 -9.96 27.32
CA SER A 83 3.76 -11.37 27.50
C SER A 83 5.20 -11.63 27.06
N VAL A 84 5.65 -10.99 25.98
CA VAL A 84 7.05 -11.10 25.51
C VAL A 84 7.95 -10.04 26.16
N GLY A 85 7.38 -8.91 26.59
CA GLY A 85 8.12 -7.83 27.25
C GLY A 85 8.81 -6.85 26.30
N LEU A 86 8.43 -6.83 25.02
CA LEU A 86 8.97 -5.87 24.05
C LEU A 86 8.36 -4.49 24.25
N SER A 87 9.17 -3.44 24.22
CA SER A 87 8.65 -2.08 24.22
C SER A 87 7.88 -1.76 22.94
N LEU A 88 6.92 -0.84 23.02
CA LEU A 88 6.16 -0.37 21.84
C LEU A 88 7.09 0.24 20.77
N ASN A 89 8.22 0.84 21.18
CA ASN A 89 9.24 1.33 20.24
C ASN A 89 9.86 0.19 19.42
N GLU A 90 10.20 -0.94 20.05
CA GLU A 90 10.75 -2.10 19.36
C GLU A 90 9.72 -2.75 18.44
N ILE A 91 8.47 -2.87 18.89
CA ILE A 91 7.38 -3.44 18.08
C ILE A 91 7.13 -2.57 16.83
N PHE A 92 6.99 -1.26 17.01
CA PHE A 92 6.75 -0.34 15.89
C PHE A 92 7.97 -0.23 14.97
N GLY A 93 9.19 -0.24 15.54
CA GLY A 93 10.43 -0.31 14.77
C GLY A 93 10.52 -1.58 13.93
N ALA A 94 10.09 -2.73 14.44
CA ALA A 94 10.01 -3.98 13.68
C ALA A 94 9.02 -3.88 12.51
N VAL A 95 7.85 -3.26 12.71
CA VAL A 95 6.89 -3.01 11.62
C VAL A 95 7.51 -2.10 10.56
N THR A 96 8.09 -0.97 10.94
CA THR A 96 8.78 -0.04 10.02
C THR A 96 9.87 -0.74 9.23
N PHE A 97 10.71 -1.54 9.89
CA PHE A 97 11.76 -2.33 9.26
C PHE A 97 11.19 -3.31 8.24
N LEU A 98 10.19 -4.11 8.62
CA LEU A 98 9.57 -5.10 7.74
C LEU A 98 8.88 -4.45 6.54
N THR A 99 8.27 -3.28 6.71
CA THR A 99 7.69 -2.50 5.62
C THR A 99 8.76 -2.01 4.66
N ALA A 100 9.83 -1.36 5.14
CA ALA A 100 10.97 -0.95 4.32
C ALA A 100 11.62 -2.11 3.58
N PHE A 101 11.82 -3.23 4.27
CA PHE A 101 12.38 -4.45 3.69
C PHE A 101 11.49 -5.05 2.59
N SER A 102 10.20 -5.25 2.87
CA SER A 102 9.27 -5.87 1.91
C SER A 102 9.05 -5.03 0.67
N TYR A 103 8.93 -3.70 0.81
CA TYR A 103 8.75 -2.78 -0.31
C TYR A 103 10.02 -2.71 -1.17
N SER A 104 11.19 -2.54 -0.56
CA SER A 104 12.47 -2.48 -1.28
C SER A 104 12.78 -3.81 -1.98
N TYR A 105 12.57 -4.95 -1.31
CA TYR A 105 12.74 -6.27 -1.91
C TYR A 105 11.79 -6.49 -3.10
N PHE A 106 10.51 -6.09 -2.96
CA PHE A 106 9.52 -6.22 -4.03
C PHE A 106 9.95 -5.48 -5.29
N ILE A 107 10.43 -4.24 -5.14
CA ILE A 107 10.88 -3.39 -6.26
C ILE A 107 12.18 -3.94 -6.85
N ALA A 108 13.19 -4.19 -6.01
CA ALA A 108 14.51 -4.63 -6.43
C ALA A 108 14.48 -5.95 -7.21
N SER A 109 13.71 -6.92 -6.72
CA SER A 109 13.57 -8.23 -7.38
C SER A 109 12.95 -8.13 -8.78
N ARG A 110 12.14 -7.10 -9.05
CA ARG A 110 11.44 -6.89 -10.32
C ARG A 110 12.21 -5.99 -11.27
N VAL A 111 12.56 -4.78 -10.84
CA VAL A 111 13.11 -3.73 -11.72
C VAL A 111 14.55 -3.34 -11.42
N GLY A 112 15.17 -3.95 -10.39
CA GLY A 112 16.56 -3.74 -10.03
C GLY A 112 16.76 -2.73 -8.89
N LEU A 113 18.00 -2.61 -8.43
CA LEU A 113 18.37 -1.88 -7.21
C LEU A 113 18.07 -0.37 -7.28
N LEU A 114 18.18 0.24 -8.47
CA LEU A 114 17.90 1.67 -8.65
C LEU A 114 16.47 2.05 -8.28
N GLY A 115 15.52 1.11 -8.37
CA GLY A 115 14.14 1.36 -7.97
C GLY A 115 13.97 1.58 -6.46
N ILE A 116 14.90 1.10 -5.62
CA ILE A 116 14.84 1.30 -4.17
C ILE A 116 14.93 2.80 -3.83
N ILE A 117 15.68 3.58 -4.61
CA ILE A 117 15.86 5.03 -4.38
C ILE A 117 14.50 5.76 -4.36
N PHE A 118 13.50 5.27 -5.08
CA PHE A 118 12.18 5.90 -5.14
C PHE A 118 11.39 5.73 -3.84
N LEU A 119 11.78 4.79 -2.96
CA LEU A 119 11.23 4.68 -1.60
C LEU A 119 11.73 5.78 -0.67
N ILE A 120 12.77 6.53 -1.04
CA ILE A 120 13.16 7.77 -0.34
C ILE A 120 12.17 8.87 -0.76
N ASN A 121 10.93 8.70 -0.32
CA ASN A 121 9.80 9.57 -0.62
C ASN A 121 8.95 9.75 0.65
N PRO A 122 8.48 10.97 0.95
CA PRO A 122 7.72 11.24 2.18
C PRO A 122 6.47 10.38 2.37
N ILE A 123 5.77 10.02 1.28
CA ILE A 123 4.58 9.16 1.32
C ILE A 123 4.93 7.78 1.89
N PHE A 124 6.10 7.27 1.53
CA PHE A 124 6.57 5.99 2.05
C PHE A 124 6.95 6.09 3.53
N VAL A 125 7.57 7.21 3.95
CA VAL A 125 7.89 7.47 5.36
C VAL A 125 6.62 7.51 6.20
N ASP A 126 5.61 8.28 5.79
CA ASP A 126 4.34 8.37 6.50
C ASP A 126 3.65 7.00 6.62
N LEU A 127 3.70 6.17 5.58
CA LEU A 127 3.18 4.80 5.66
C LEU A 127 3.94 3.97 6.69
N ALA A 128 5.27 3.96 6.61
CA ALA A 128 6.12 3.08 7.40
C ALA A 128 6.22 3.50 8.89
N CYS A 129 6.08 4.79 9.19
CA CYS A 129 6.27 5.35 10.53
C CYS A 129 4.96 5.78 11.21
N SER A 130 3.97 6.27 10.46
CA SER A 130 2.69 6.76 11.00
C SER A 130 1.58 5.70 10.89
N GLN A 131 1.41 5.12 9.69
CA GLN A 131 0.28 4.22 9.38
C GLN A 131 0.59 2.74 9.67
N LEU A 132 1.07 2.44 10.88
CA LEU A 132 1.63 1.14 11.28
C LEU A 132 0.71 -0.07 11.03
N ARG A 133 -0.61 0.06 11.25
CA ARG A 133 -1.59 -1.00 10.95
C ARG A 133 -1.61 -1.37 9.47
N MET A 134 -1.73 -0.36 8.61
CA MET A 134 -1.73 -0.57 7.16
C MET A 134 -0.37 -1.09 6.69
N ALA A 135 0.72 -0.55 7.23
CA ALA A 135 2.08 -0.97 6.93
C ALA A 135 2.28 -2.47 7.22
N ALA A 136 1.87 -2.94 8.41
CA ALA A 136 1.94 -4.35 8.79
C ALA A 136 1.07 -5.25 7.88
N ALA A 137 -0.15 -4.81 7.57
CA ALA A 137 -1.02 -5.54 6.65
C ALA A 137 -0.43 -5.64 5.23
N MET A 138 0.21 -4.57 4.74
CA MET A 138 0.85 -4.56 3.43
C MET A 138 2.08 -5.47 3.36
N VAL A 139 2.85 -5.62 4.44
CA VAL A 139 3.94 -6.60 4.51
C VAL A 139 3.40 -8.01 4.21
N LEU A 140 2.30 -8.40 4.85
CA LEU A 140 1.68 -9.71 4.65
C LEU A 140 1.13 -9.88 3.23
N LEU A 141 0.48 -8.84 2.68
CA LEU A 141 -0.05 -8.88 1.32
C LEU A 141 1.05 -8.96 0.25
N LEU A 142 2.15 -8.22 0.41
CA LEU A 142 3.30 -8.32 -0.49
C LEU A 142 3.98 -9.69 -0.39
N PHE A 143 4.04 -10.28 0.81
CA PHE A 143 4.53 -11.64 0.97
C PHE A 143 3.59 -12.64 0.29
N ALA A 144 2.27 -12.53 0.49
CA ALA A 144 1.25 -13.34 -0.17
C ALA A 144 1.35 -13.25 -1.70
N TYR A 145 1.62 -12.07 -2.25
CA TYR A 145 1.80 -11.85 -3.68
C TYR A 145 3.02 -12.61 -4.27
N ASN A 146 4.06 -12.84 -3.47
CA ASN A 146 5.28 -13.52 -3.92
C ASN A 146 5.26 -15.04 -3.68
N VAL A 147 4.34 -15.54 -2.86
CA VAL A 147 4.20 -16.96 -2.51
C VAL A 147 3.39 -17.71 -3.59
N LYS A 148 3.76 -18.97 -3.86
CA LYS A 148 3.03 -19.84 -4.81
C LYS A 148 2.01 -20.78 -4.14
N VAL A 149 2.17 -21.03 -2.83
CA VAL A 149 1.36 -22.00 -2.08
C VAL A 149 0.00 -21.37 -1.72
N ARG A 150 -1.08 -21.83 -2.35
CA ARG A 150 -2.44 -21.26 -2.19
C ARG A 150 -2.91 -21.17 -0.75
N PHE A 151 -2.64 -22.21 0.05
CA PHE A 151 -3.01 -22.22 1.48
C PHE A 151 -2.31 -21.09 2.24
N LEU A 152 -1.02 -20.88 1.98
CA LEU A 152 -0.26 -19.81 2.62
C LEU A 152 -0.73 -18.43 2.15
N ILE A 153 -1.06 -18.26 0.86
CA ILE A 153 -1.67 -17.02 0.34
C ILE A 153 -2.96 -16.72 1.10
N PHE A 154 -3.86 -17.70 1.22
CA PHE A 154 -5.13 -17.55 1.95
C PHE A 154 -4.89 -17.16 3.40
N LEU A 155 -3.99 -17.87 4.11
CA LEU A 155 -3.66 -17.58 5.51
C LEU A 155 -3.12 -16.17 5.69
N LEU A 156 -2.22 -15.70 4.82
CA LEU A 156 -1.65 -14.37 4.87
C LEU A 156 -2.68 -13.27 4.58
N VAL A 157 -3.55 -13.48 3.59
CA VAL A 157 -4.62 -12.52 3.27
C VAL A 157 -5.63 -12.44 4.43
N CYS A 158 -6.01 -13.57 5.02
CA CYS A 158 -6.86 -13.59 6.21
C CYS A 158 -6.20 -12.89 7.41
N ALA A 159 -4.91 -13.15 7.66
CA ALA A 159 -4.17 -12.47 8.72
C ALA A 159 -4.11 -10.95 8.47
N ALA A 160 -3.83 -10.52 7.23
CA ALA A 160 -3.84 -9.10 6.87
C ALA A 160 -5.22 -8.46 7.11
N PHE A 161 -6.31 -9.17 6.85
CA PHE A 161 -7.67 -8.73 7.15
C PHE A 161 -7.92 -8.51 8.64
N PHE A 162 -7.46 -9.41 9.49
CA PHE A 162 -7.57 -9.23 10.94
C PHE A 162 -6.61 -8.17 11.51
N ILE A 163 -5.64 -7.69 10.73
CA ILE A 163 -4.77 -6.55 11.10
C ILE A 163 -5.38 -5.23 10.62
N HIS A 164 -5.87 -5.19 9.39
CA HIS A 164 -6.46 -3.99 8.80
C HIS A 164 -7.60 -4.36 7.85
N THR A 165 -8.81 -3.86 8.14
CA THR A 165 -10.02 -4.24 7.38
C THR A 165 -10.00 -3.77 5.92
N ALA A 166 -9.25 -2.71 5.59
CA ALA A 166 -9.10 -2.22 4.22
C ALA A 166 -8.42 -3.23 3.27
N THR A 167 -7.74 -4.25 3.81
CA THR A 167 -7.16 -5.32 3.00
C THR A 167 -8.22 -6.14 2.25
N PHE A 168 -9.47 -6.18 2.71
CA PHE A 168 -10.58 -6.74 1.94
C PHE A 168 -10.74 -6.02 0.59
N LEU A 169 -10.63 -4.69 0.61
CA LEU A 169 -10.68 -3.89 -0.61
C LEU A 169 -9.47 -4.15 -1.51
N PHE A 170 -8.28 -4.35 -0.93
CA PHE A 170 -7.08 -4.68 -1.70
C PHE A 170 -7.19 -6.06 -2.36
N ALA A 171 -7.74 -7.04 -1.65
CA ALA A 171 -8.04 -8.36 -2.22
C ALA A 171 -9.09 -8.26 -3.34
N PHE A 172 -10.13 -7.43 -3.18
CA PHE A 172 -11.11 -7.15 -4.23
C PHE A 172 -10.46 -6.52 -5.46
N ILE A 173 -9.61 -5.50 -5.28
CA ILE A 173 -8.84 -4.89 -6.38
C ILE A 173 -8.00 -5.95 -7.10
N ALA A 174 -7.26 -6.77 -6.36
CA ALA A 174 -6.42 -7.82 -6.96
C ALA A 174 -7.26 -8.84 -7.76
N PHE A 175 -8.43 -9.22 -7.25
CA PHE A 175 -9.35 -10.11 -7.94
C PHE A 175 -9.95 -9.46 -9.20
N ALA A 176 -10.37 -8.19 -9.12
CA ALA A 176 -10.89 -7.45 -10.27
C ALA A 176 -9.82 -7.29 -11.36
N VAL A 177 -8.57 -6.98 -10.99
CA VAL A 177 -7.43 -6.94 -11.90
C VAL A 177 -7.20 -8.31 -12.57
N TYR A 178 -7.28 -9.41 -11.81
CA TYR A 178 -7.19 -10.76 -12.36
C TYR A 178 -8.26 -11.02 -13.43
N LEU A 179 -9.51 -10.60 -13.18
CA LEU A 179 -10.59 -10.74 -14.16
C LEU A 179 -10.32 -9.90 -15.42
N VAL A 180 -9.90 -8.64 -15.26
CA VAL A 180 -9.59 -7.75 -16.39
C VAL A 180 -8.46 -8.31 -17.25
N ILE A 181 -7.39 -8.81 -16.65
CA ILE A 181 -6.27 -9.44 -17.38
C ILE A 181 -6.77 -10.67 -18.13
N LYS A 182 -7.49 -11.57 -17.45
CA LYS A 182 -8.02 -12.81 -18.06
C LYS A 182 -8.96 -12.52 -19.24
N TRP A 183 -9.81 -11.49 -19.13
CA TRP A 183 -10.67 -11.06 -20.23
C TRP A 183 -9.87 -10.39 -21.35
N SER A 184 -8.88 -9.55 -21.02
CA SER A 184 -7.99 -8.92 -22.00
C SER A 184 -7.18 -9.94 -22.81
N GLU A 185 -6.79 -11.05 -22.20
CA GLU A 185 -6.13 -12.17 -22.89
C GLU A 185 -7.12 -12.97 -23.73
N LYS A 186 -8.28 -13.33 -23.18
CA LYS A 186 -9.31 -14.13 -23.88
C LYS A 186 -9.88 -13.44 -25.11
N TYR A 187 -10.13 -12.13 -25.03
CA TYR A 187 -10.79 -11.34 -26.09
C TYR A 187 -9.81 -10.41 -26.82
N GLU A 188 -8.51 -10.55 -26.57
CA GLU A 188 -7.45 -9.76 -27.20
C GLU A 188 -7.68 -8.23 -27.17
N PHE A 189 -8.15 -7.72 -26.03
CA PHE A 189 -8.47 -6.29 -25.89
C PHE A 189 -7.30 -5.39 -26.32
N GLN A 190 -7.66 -4.26 -26.95
CA GLN A 190 -6.71 -3.18 -27.21
C GLN A 190 -6.24 -2.56 -25.89
N ASN A 191 -5.07 -1.92 -25.89
CA ASN A 191 -4.46 -1.31 -24.72
C ASN A 191 -5.39 -0.29 -24.04
N ILE A 192 -6.08 0.54 -24.83
CA ILE A 192 -7.04 1.53 -24.34
C ILE A 192 -8.18 0.87 -23.57
N VAL A 193 -8.74 -0.23 -24.09
CA VAL A 193 -9.86 -0.95 -23.45
C VAL A 193 -9.41 -1.54 -22.12
N SER A 194 -8.24 -2.20 -22.07
CA SER A 194 -7.70 -2.73 -20.81
C SER A 194 -7.46 -1.61 -19.79
N CYS A 195 -6.89 -0.48 -20.22
CA CYS A 195 -6.68 0.69 -19.36
C CYS A 195 -8.01 1.23 -18.82
N MET A 196 -9.02 1.40 -19.67
CA MET A 196 -10.35 1.88 -19.28
C MET A 196 -11.03 0.96 -18.27
N LEU A 197 -10.93 -0.37 -18.42
CA LEU A 197 -11.49 -1.32 -17.44
C LEU A 197 -10.78 -1.24 -16.09
N LEU A 198 -9.46 -1.06 -16.08
CA LEU A 198 -8.68 -0.89 -14.85
C LEU A 198 -8.99 0.43 -14.14
N VAL A 199 -9.14 1.52 -14.91
CA VAL A 199 -9.56 2.84 -14.42
C VAL A 199 -10.99 2.79 -13.90
N PHE A 200 -11.90 2.12 -14.62
CA PHE A 200 -13.28 1.94 -14.17
C PHE A 200 -13.37 1.12 -12.88
N THR A 201 -12.51 0.11 -12.72
CA THR A 201 -12.39 -0.62 -11.45
C THR A 201 -11.97 0.31 -10.30
N GLY A 202 -11.00 1.20 -10.56
CA GLY A 202 -10.57 2.20 -9.58
C GLY A 202 -11.67 3.19 -9.22
N PHE A 203 -12.47 3.62 -10.20
CA PHE A 203 -13.67 4.44 -10.00
C PHE A 203 -14.68 3.77 -9.07
N LEU A 204 -15.05 2.51 -9.32
CA LEU A 204 -16.02 1.76 -8.49
C LEU A 204 -15.55 1.62 -7.04
N VAL A 205 -14.25 1.39 -6.85
CA VAL A 205 -13.63 1.31 -5.53
C VAL A 205 -13.68 2.67 -4.83
N ALA A 206 -13.30 3.75 -5.51
CA ALA A 206 -13.36 5.11 -4.96
C ALA A 206 -14.79 5.53 -4.62
N LEU A 207 -15.77 5.14 -5.44
CA LEU A 207 -17.19 5.38 -5.17
C LEU A 207 -17.66 4.67 -3.89
N THR A 208 -17.17 3.44 -3.67
CA THR A 208 -17.49 2.63 -2.50
C THR A 208 -16.88 3.19 -1.21
N VAL A 209 -15.61 3.62 -1.26
CA VAL A 209 -14.91 4.17 -0.09
C VAL A 209 -15.26 5.65 0.16
N GLY A 210 -15.72 6.36 -0.86
CA GLY A 210 -16.12 7.74 -0.79
C GLY A 210 -17.62 7.91 -0.54
N PRO A 211 -18.42 8.34 -1.54
CA PRO A 211 -19.83 8.67 -1.34
C PRO A 211 -20.69 7.55 -0.73
N LEU A 212 -20.46 6.29 -1.10
CA LEU A 212 -21.27 5.17 -0.62
C LEU A 212 -20.87 4.70 0.78
N ARG A 213 -19.69 5.07 1.28
CA ARG A 213 -19.22 4.66 2.60
C ARG A 213 -20.19 5.07 3.69
N GLY A 214 -20.69 6.31 3.65
CA GLY A 214 -21.63 6.82 4.66
C GLY A 214 -22.92 6.01 4.71
N TRP A 215 -23.44 5.61 3.55
CA TRP A 215 -24.64 4.78 3.43
C TRP A 215 -24.39 3.36 3.97
N ILE A 216 -23.27 2.74 3.60
CA ILE A 216 -22.90 1.38 4.05
C ILE A 216 -22.69 1.36 5.56
N LEU A 217 -21.92 2.31 6.10
CA LEU A 217 -21.62 2.38 7.53
C LEU A 217 -22.83 2.79 8.37
N GLY A 218 -23.69 3.66 7.84
CA GLY A 218 -24.95 4.05 8.46
C GLY A 218 -25.91 2.87 8.60
N TYR A 219 -26.00 2.01 7.57
CA TYR A 219 -26.78 0.78 7.64
C TYR A 219 -26.21 -0.24 8.63
N LEU A 220 -24.88 -0.32 8.74
CA LEU A 220 -24.20 -1.21 9.69
C LEU A 220 -24.17 -0.68 11.14
N GLY A 221 -24.68 0.53 11.39
CA GLY A 221 -24.65 1.16 12.70
C GLY A 221 -23.23 1.47 13.20
N ASP A 222 -22.25 1.60 12.30
CA ASP A 222 -20.85 1.83 12.67
C ASP A 222 -20.61 3.31 13.02
N ARG A 223 -19.96 3.56 14.15
CA ARG A 223 -19.54 4.91 14.60
C ARG A 223 -18.58 5.63 13.65
N ARG A 224 -18.02 4.95 12.64
CA ARG A 224 -17.08 5.50 11.65
C ARG A 224 -17.74 6.33 10.54
N VAL A 225 -19.04 6.63 10.63
CA VAL A 225 -19.78 7.44 9.65
C VAL A 225 -19.26 8.89 9.59
N ASN A 226 -18.78 9.47 10.70
CA ASN A 226 -18.45 10.91 10.82
C ASN A 226 -16.94 11.24 10.80
N TYR A 227 -16.09 10.43 10.17
CA TYR A 227 -14.68 10.81 10.02
C TYR A 227 -14.52 11.73 8.81
N ASP A 228 -14.54 13.04 9.05
CA ASP A 228 -14.07 14.04 8.08
C ASP A 228 -12.54 14.10 8.14
N VAL A 229 -11.90 13.56 7.10
CA VAL A 229 -10.47 13.72 6.86
C VAL A 229 -10.32 14.43 5.53
N ASP A 230 -9.57 15.52 5.53
CA ASP A 230 -9.40 16.37 4.35
C ASP A 230 -8.83 15.60 3.16
N ALA A 231 -9.36 15.92 1.98
CA ALA A 231 -8.90 15.37 0.72
C ALA A 231 -7.54 15.95 0.32
N SER A 232 -6.82 15.21 -0.54
CA SER A 232 -5.63 15.76 -1.19
C SER A 232 -5.98 16.88 -2.16
N ASN A 233 -5.13 17.89 -2.22
CA ASN A 233 -5.27 19.05 -3.08
C ASN A 233 -5.02 18.65 -4.55
N TRP A 234 -5.70 19.31 -5.50
CA TRP A 234 -5.50 19.06 -6.93
C TRP A 234 -4.06 19.29 -7.41
N SER A 235 -3.36 20.26 -6.82
CA SER A 235 -1.93 20.50 -7.09
C SER A 235 -1.09 19.26 -6.79
N TYR A 236 -1.37 18.59 -5.66
CA TYR A 236 -0.72 17.34 -5.29
C TYR A 236 -1.15 16.19 -6.22
N ALA A 237 -2.44 16.10 -6.56
CA ALA A 237 -2.96 15.03 -7.40
C ALA A 237 -2.46 15.08 -8.85
N SER A 238 -2.04 16.26 -9.34
CA SER A 238 -1.64 16.50 -10.73
C SER A 238 -0.57 15.53 -11.27
N ILE A 239 0.45 15.20 -10.47
CA ILE A 239 1.49 14.25 -10.89
C ILE A 239 0.95 12.83 -11.06
N TRP A 240 0.04 12.42 -10.18
CA TRP A 240 -0.55 11.09 -10.21
C TRP A 240 -1.53 10.95 -11.36
N VAL A 241 -2.28 12.02 -11.66
CA VAL A 241 -3.09 12.15 -12.87
C VAL A 241 -2.20 12.08 -14.12
N PHE A 242 -1.06 12.77 -14.13
CA PHE A 242 -0.10 12.71 -15.23
C PHE A 242 0.43 11.27 -15.43
N ILE A 243 0.89 10.60 -14.37
CA ILE A 243 1.35 9.20 -14.46
C ILE A 243 0.24 8.29 -14.99
N LEU A 244 -0.99 8.46 -14.49
CA LEU A 244 -2.16 7.69 -14.96
C LEU A 244 -2.46 7.95 -16.44
N ALA A 245 -2.36 9.20 -16.89
CA ALA A 245 -2.53 9.55 -18.30
C ALA A 245 -1.43 8.92 -19.16
N MET A 246 -0.19 8.88 -18.68
CA MET A 246 0.93 8.25 -19.39
C MET A 246 0.76 6.73 -19.55
N CYS A 247 -0.03 6.07 -18.69
CA CYS A 247 -0.38 4.66 -18.87
C CYS A 247 -1.13 4.41 -20.20
N TYR A 248 -1.94 5.35 -20.70
CA TYR A 248 -2.70 5.16 -21.95
C TYR A 248 -1.82 4.95 -23.19
N PHE A 249 -0.58 5.44 -23.15
CA PHE A 249 0.39 5.30 -24.25
C PHE A 249 1.14 3.96 -24.20
N GLN A 250 0.95 3.16 -23.16
CA GLN A 250 1.67 1.89 -23.00
C GLN A 250 1.09 0.77 -23.87
N GLU A 251 1.95 -0.19 -24.21
CA GLU A 251 1.59 -1.35 -25.02
C GLU A 251 0.69 -2.34 -24.26
N ARG A 252 0.01 -3.23 -25.00
CA ARG A 252 -0.86 -4.27 -24.40
C ARG A 252 -0.14 -5.15 -23.38
N ARG A 253 1.16 -5.43 -23.57
CA ARG A 253 1.98 -6.24 -22.65
C ARG A 253 2.11 -5.60 -21.27
N PHE A 254 2.10 -4.28 -21.20
CA PHE A 254 2.17 -3.54 -19.94
C PHE A 254 0.95 -3.84 -19.05
N PHE A 255 -0.26 -3.83 -19.62
CA PHE A 255 -1.52 -4.06 -18.90
C PHE A 255 -1.77 -5.53 -18.55
N ARG A 256 -1.07 -6.47 -19.18
CA ARG A 256 -1.17 -7.90 -18.87
C ARG A 256 -0.26 -8.31 -17.70
N ASP A 257 0.68 -7.46 -17.29
CA ASP A 257 1.42 -7.68 -16.05
C ASP A 257 0.57 -7.25 -14.84
N TYR A 258 0.33 -8.20 -13.93
CA TYR A 258 -0.44 -7.99 -12.71
C TYR A 258 0.02 -6.78 -11.89
N SER A 259 1.33 -6.55 -11.79
CA SER A 259 1.89 -5.48 -10.95
C SER A 259 1.55 -4.11 -11.54
N ASN A 260 1.67 -3.99 -12.87
CA ASN A 260 1.35 -2.75 -13.58
C ASN A 260 -0.16 -2.48 -13.58
N ALA A 261 -0.98 -3.52 -13.78
CA ALA A 261 -2.43 -3.40 -13.76
C ALA A 261 -2.95 -2.97 -12.36
N ILE A 262 -2.40 -3.56 -11.30
CA ILE A 262 -2.66 -3.12 -9.91
C ILE A 262 -2.27 -1.64 -9.75
N ALA A 263 -1.10 -1.22 -10.23
CA ALA A 263 -0.67 0.17 -10.15
C ALA A 263 -1.66 1.14 -10.83
N VAL A 264 -2.12 0.82 -12.05
CA VAL A 264 -3.12 1.62 -12.78
C VAL A 264 -4.41 1.74 -11.99
N THR A 265 -4.92 0.63 -11.44
CA THR A 265 -6.16 0.64 -10.65
C THR A 265 -6.00 1.48 -9.39
N PHE A 266 -4.92 1.35 -8.63
CA PHE A 266 -4.69 2.15 -7.42
C PHE A 266 -4.48 3.64 -7.71
N LEU A 267 -3.75 3.99 -8.78
CA LEU A 267 -3.62 5.37 -9.23
C LEU A 267 -5.00 5.95 -9.55
N SER A 268 -5.85 5.18 -10.23
CA SER A 268 -7.22 5.58 -10.51
C SER A 268 -8.06 5.74 -9.24
N VAL A 269 -7.94 4.85 -8.25
CA VAL A 269 -8.60 4.99 -6.94
C VAL A 269 -8.21 6.33 -6.31
N PHE A 270 -6.91 6.64 -6.24
CA PHE A 270 -6.42 7.89 -5.67
C PHE A 270 -6.97 9.13 -6.39
N VAL A 271 -6.96 9.13 -7.73
CA VAL A 271 -7.49 10.25 -8.54
C VAL A 271 -8.98 10.45 -8.28
N PHE A 272 -9.79 9.38 -8.28
CA PHE A 272 -11.22 9.52 -8.03
C PHE A 272 -11.55 9.82 -6.57
N CYS A 273 -10.76 9.34 -5.60
CA CYS A 273 -10.88 9.80 -4.21
C CYS A 273 -10.66 11.31 -4.11
N THR A 274 -9.70 11.86 -4.86
CA THR A 274 -9.48 13.32 -4.93
C THR A 274 -10.71 14.03 -5.54
N VAL A 275 -11.30 13.48 -6.61
CA VAL A 275 -12.55 14.01 -7.21
C VAL A 275 -13.70 14.05 -6.20
N PHE A 276 -13.84 13.01 -5.39
CA PHE A 276 -14.90 12.89 -4.38
C PHE A 276 -14.57 13.59 -3.06
N SER A 277 -13.45 14.30 -2.97
CA SER A 277 -12.97 14.93 -1.73
C SER A 277 -12.82 13.92 -0.57
N VAL A 278 -12.25 12.76 -0.86
CA VAL A 278 -12.00 11.68 0.11
C VAL A 278 -10.50 11.47 0.28
N TYR A 279 -10.07 11.21 1.51
CA TYR A 279 -8.66 10.92 1.83
C TYR A 279 -8.14 9.66 1.10
N GLY A 280 -7.47 9.86 -0.04
CA GLY A 280 -6.97 8.80 -0.92
C GLY A 280 -5.52 8.36 -0.67
N LEU A 281 -4.76 9.09 0.16
CA LEU A 281 -3.30 8.87 0.31
C LEU A 281 -2.93 7.48 0.84
N ARG A 282 -3.81 6.84 1.61
CA ARG A 282 -3.61 5.45 2.08
C ARG A 282 -3.56 4.44 0.93
N PHE A 283 -4.39 4.65 -0.11
CA PHE A 283 -4.39 3.80 -1.30
C PHE A 283 -3.12 4.00 -2.12
N LEU A 284 -2.71 5.26 -2.27
CA LEU A 284 -1.50 5.62 -3.00
C LEU A 284 -0.23 5.06 -2.33
N SER A 285 -0.10 5.24 -1.02
CA SER A 285 1.03 4.75 -0.23
C SER A 285 1.13 3.22 -0.23
N ALA A 286 0.00 2.52 -0.08
CA ALA A 286 -0.06 1.07 -0.21
C ALA A 286 0.39 0.59 -1.60
N ALA A 287 0.09 1.35 -2.66
CA ALA A 287 0.37 0.98 -4.03
C ALA A 287 1.77 1.34 -4.55
N LEU A 288 2.56 2.13 -3.80
CA LEU A 288 3.90 2.57 -4.20
C LEU A 288 4.80 1.47 -4.82
N PRO A 289 4.93 0.25 -4.26
CA PRO A 289 5.81 -0.75 -4.83
C PRO A 289 5.35 -1.20 -6.22
N PHE A 290 4.04 -1.25 -6.45
CA PHE A 290 3.48 -1.54 -7.77
C PHE A 290 3.68 -0.37 -8.73
N ILE A 291 3.45 0.86 -8.25
CA ILE A 291 3.64 2.09 -9.04
C ILE A 291 5.09 2.22 -9.48
N PHE A 292 6.05 2.07 -8.58
CA PHE A 292 7.47 2.19 -8.92
C PHE A 292 7.91 1.09 -9.90
N VAL A 293 7.49 -0.16 -9.68
CA VAL A 293 7.73 -1.23 -10.67
C VAL A 293 7.14 -0.86 -12.03
N SER A 294 5.94 -0.29 -12.05
CA SER A 294 5.27 0.17 -13.26
C SER A 294 6.10 1.24 -13.96
N LEU A 295 6.55 2.30 -13.28
CA LEU A 295 7.36 3.39 -13.83
C LEU A 295 8.61 2.89 -14.58
N PHE A 296 9.32 1.91 -14.04
CA PHE A 296 10.52 1.36 -14.68
C PHE A 296 10.24 0.49 -15.91
N ARG A 297 8.98 0.11 -16.13
CA ARG A 297 8.49 -0.71 -17.25
C ARG A 297 7.75 0.10 -18.32
N PHE A 298 7.69 1.42 -18.20
CA PHE A 298 7.22 2.28 -19.29
C PHE A 298 8.11 2.12 -20.52
N GLY A 299 7.55 2.44 -21.70
CA GLY A 299 8.29 2.52 -22.96
C GLY A 299 9.52 3.42 -22.86
N SER A 300 10.51 3.19 -23.74
CA SER A 300 11.80 3.90 -23.69
C SER A 300 11.69 5.41 -23.84
N VAL A 301 10.62 5.89 -24.48
CA VAL A 301 10.35 7.31 -24.72
C VAL A 301 9.67 7.95 -23.51
N GLU A 302 8.65 7.29 -22.94
CA GLU A 302 7.85 7.83 -21.85
C GLU A 302 8.56 7.69 -20.50
N LYS A 303 9.35 6.63 -20.31
CA LYS A 303 10.02 6.33 -19.04
C LYS A 303 10.90 7.47 -18.52
N PRO A 304 11.83 8.05 -19.30
CA PRO A 304 12.64 9.18 -18.82
C PRO A 304 11.78 10.36 -18.40
N LEU A 305 10.76 10.70 -19.19
CA LEU A 305 9.84 11.80 -18.88
C LEU A 305 9.13 11.58 -17.55
N VAL A 306 8.50 10.41 -17.37
CA VAL A 306 7.75 10.11 -16.14
C VAL A 306 8.67 10.06 -14.92
N ILE A 307 9.85 9.46 -15.05
CA ILE A 307 10.83 9.40 -13.95
C ILE A 307 11.32 10.80 -13.57
N LEU A 308 11.68 11.64 -14.54
CA LEU A 308 12.14 13.01 -14.27
C LEU A 308 11.05 13.83 -13.56
N THR A 309 9.81 13.77 -14.05
CA THR A 309 8.69 14.49 -13.43
C THR A 309 8.41 13.97 -12.02
N PHE A 310 8.47 12.65 -11.79
CA PHE A 310 8.30 12.06 -10.46
C PHE A 310 9.43 12.46 -9.50
N MET A 311 10.68 12.52 -9.96
CA MET A 311 11.81 12.98 -9.14
C MET A 311 11.66 14.45 -8.77
N ALA A 312 11.31 15.32 -9.73
CA ALA A 312 11.05 16.74 -9.46
C ALA A 312 9.92 16.90 -8.42
N PHE A 313 8.84 16.14 -8.57
CA PHE A 313 7.76 16.11 -7.59
C PHE A 313 8.22 15.62 -6.21
N SER A 314 9.01 14.55 -6.14
CA SER A 314 9.53 14.02 -4.88
C SER A 314 10.42 15.00 -4.15
N ILE A 315 11.26 15.77 -4.87
CA ILE A 315 12.06 16.86 -4.29
C ILE A 315 11.15 17.92 -3.68
N VAL A 316 10.12 18.35 -4.41
CA VAL A 316 9.14 19.32 -3.89
C VAL A 316 8.44 18.77 -2.65
N GLN A 317 8.02 17.50 -2.66
CA GLN A 317 7.42 16.87 -1.47
C GLN A 317 8.36 16.89 -0.27
N TRP A 318 9.64 16.57 -0.45
CA TRP A 318 10.63 16.64 0.62
C TRP A 318 10.77 18.05 1.20
N ILE A 319 10.78 19.08 0.34
CA ILE A 319 10.84 20.49 0.78
C ILE A 319 9.63 20.84 1.64
N TYR A 320 8.43 20.35 1.29
CA TYR A 320 7.22 20.60 2.09
C TYR A 320 7.14 19.73 3.36
N TRP A 321 7.71 18.53 3.34
CA TRP A 321 7.62 17.59 4.47
C TRP A 321 8.61 17.91 5.60
N VAL A 322 9.78 18.48 5.28
CA VAL A 322 10.81 18.85 6.27
C VAL A 322 10.55 20.23 6.91
N ARG A 323 9.64 21.04 6.35
CA ARG A 323 9.33 22.39 6.82
C ARG A 323 8.29 22.40 7.93
#